data_AF-A0AAN9CC95-F1
#
_entry.id   AF-A0AAN9CC95-F1
#
_cell.length_a   1.000
_cell.length_b   1.000
_cell.length_c   1.000
_cell.angle_alpha   90.00
_cell.angle_beta   90.00
_cell.angle_gamma   90.00
#
_symmetry.space_group_name_H-M   'P 1'
#
loop_
_entity.id
_entity.type
_entity.pdbx_description
1 polymer ?
#
loop_
_entity_poly.entity_id
_entity_poly.type
_entity_poly.pdbx_seq_one_letter_code
_entity_poly.pdbx_strand_id
1 'polypeptide(L)'
;MHKSYQPLKPAANRFLQQKWEQSSYEEHRDKVREAKPVVDTKGIQTPAHVQHKLKKVQLQEERMSIIERDNHLLASRLSAITRSKGLVDHRNHYPQHSLNTQKRKDKLLQVTNENQKIYQRILTQKSDYRRELWEDDWEKVKRRRDDVARYPRGVTNKQKPAKVVKFSGRSQRSSSGVEDDSWETTEEEEEP
;
A
#
# COMPACT_ATOMS: atom_id res chain seq x y z
N MET A 1 68.89 -42.27 23.67
CA MET A 1 70.07 -41.46 24.07
C MET A 1 69.68 -39.99 24.07
N HIS A 2 69.63 -39.32 25.23
CA HIS A 2 69.33 -37.89 25.29
C HIS A 2 70.63 -37.10 25.05
N LYS A 3 70.74 -36.44 23.89
CA LYS A 3 71.86 -35.55 23.58
C LYS A 3 71.63 -34.22 24.28
N SER A 4 72.53 -33.84 25.19
CA SER A 4 72.47 -32.53 25.84
C SER A 4 72.89 -31.43 24.86
N TYR A 5 72.21 -30.29 24.92
CA TYR A 5 72.54 -29.12 24.13
C TYR A 5 73.99 -28.65 24.39
N GLN A 6 74.77 -28.50 23.31
CA GLN A 6 76.15 -28.02 23.32
C GLN A 6 76.24 -26.79 22.40
N PRO A 7 76.47 -25.59 22.95
CA PRO A 7 76.58 -24.39 22.15
C PRO A 7 77.88 -24.42 21.34
N LEU A 8 77.80 -24.01 20.08
CA LEU A 8 78.95 -23.97 19.16
C LEU A 8 79.91 -22.81 19.48
N LYS A 9 79.40 -21.77 20.15
CA LYS A 9 80.17 -20.60 20.59
C LYS A 9 80.25 -20.58 22.12
N PRO A 10 81.35 -20.09 22.71
CA PRO A 10 81.44 -19.93 24.15
C PRO A 10 80.32 -18.99 24.64
N ALA A 11 79.52 -19.46 25.58
CA ALA A 11 78.36 -18.74 26.12
C ALA A 11 78.41 -18.75 27.65
N ALA A 12 78.15 -17.59 28.27
CA ALA A 12 78.16 -17.44 29.73
C ALA A 12 77.04 -18.24 30.43
N ASN A 13 75.88 -18.41 29.76
CA ASN A 13 74.77 -19.21 30.26
C ASN A 13 74.22 -20.13 29.16
N ARG A 14 74.35 -21.44 29.37
CA ARG A 14 73.97 -22.48 28.40
C ARG A 14 72.46 -22.54 28.11
N PHE A 15 71.63 -22.32 29.13
CA PHE A 15 70.17 -22.45 28.98
C PHE A 15 69.56 -21.27 28.22
N LEU A 16 70.11 -20.07 28.41
CA LEU A 16 69.70 -18.88 27.64
C LEU A 16 70.13 -19.02 26.19
N GLN A 17 71.36 -19.49 25.94
CA GLN A 17 71.86 -19.75 24.59
C GLN A 17 70.99 -20.77 23.85
N GLN A 18 70.58 -21.85 24.52
CA GLN A 18 69.66 -22.85 23.96
C GLN A 18 68.34 -22.23 23.51
N LYS A 19 67.70 -21.42 24.37
CA LYS A 19 66.43 -20.77 24.03
C LYS A 19 66.57 -19.83 22.84
N TRP A 20 67.65 -19.06 22.77
CA TRP A 20 67.88 -18.13 21.66
C TRP A 20 68.14 -18.84 20.33
N GLU A 21 68.95 -19.90 20.35
CA GLU A 21 69.20 -20.70 19.15
C GLU A 21 67.94 -21.43 18.68
N GLN A 22 67.12 -21.91 19.61
CA GLN A 22 65.84 -22.51 19.29
C GLN A 22 64.88 -21.51 18.63
N SER A 23 64.74 -20.32 19.22
CA SER A 23 63.91 -19.24 18.65
C SER A 23 64.41 -18.79 17.27
N SER A 24 65.72 -18.61 17.11
CA SER A 24 66.33 -18.21 15.83
C SER A 24 66.17 -19.30 14.76
N TYR A 25 66.28 -20.57 15.16
CA TYR A 25 66.04 -21.70 14.27
C TYR A 25 64.57 -21.77 13.82
N GLU A 26 63.64 -21.58 14.76
CA GLU A 26 62.20 -21.52 14.47
C GLU A 26 61.87 -20.35 13.52
N GLU A 27 62.38 -19.14 13.80
CA GLU A 27 62.23 -17.99 12.91
C GLU A 27 62.80 -18.22 11.51
N HIS A 28 63.97 -18.85 11.40
CA HIS A 28 64.55 -19.19 10.11
C HIS A 28 63.68 -20.20 9.36
N ARG A 29 63.18 -21.22 10.05
CA ARG A 29 62.29 -22.23 9.46
C ARG A 29 60.98 -21.63 8.98
N ASP A 30 60.43 -20.67 9.74
CA ASP A 30 59.22 -19.94 9.37
C ASP A 30 59.48 -19.07 8.12
N LYS A 31 60.59 -18.34 8.07
CA LYS A 31 61.00 -17.56 6.89
C LYS A 31 61.18 -18.43 5.64
N VAL A 32 61.77 -19.62 5.79
CA VAL A 32 61.92 -20.58 4.67
C VAL A 32 60.55 -21.12 4.23
N ARG A 33 59.65 -21.41 5.17
CA ARG A 33 58.30 -21.92 4.88
C ARG A 33 57.44 -20.86 4.17
N GLU A 34 57.56 -19.61 4.58
CA GLU A 34 56.76 -18.49 4.08
C GLU A 34 57.38 -17.80 2.85
N ALA A 35 58.59 -18.19 2.46
CA ALA A 35 59.26 -17.66 1.28
C ALA A 35 58.41 -17.92 0.02
N LYS A 36 57.92 -16.84 -0.58
CA LYS A 36 57.15 -16.90 -1.83
C LYS A 36 58.09 -17.00 -3.03
N PRO A 37 57.72 -17.73 -4.09
CA PRO A 37 58.50 -17.76 -5.32
C PRO A 37 58.56 -16.36 -5.97
N VAL A 38 59.72 -16.01 -6.52
CA VAL A 38 59.95 -14.71 -7.19
C VAL A 38 59.18 -14.59 -8.51
N VAL A 39 58.96 -15.72 -9.17
CA VAL A 39 58.23 -15.79 -10.44
C VAL A 39 56.92 -16.52 -10.21
N ASP A 40 55.81 -15.87 -10.57
CA ASP A 40 54.52 -16.53 -10.60
C ASP A 40 54.44 -17.43 -11.84
N THR A 41 54.33 -18.74 -11.62
CA THR A 41 54.17 -19.76 -12.67
C THR A 41 52.72 -20.20 -12.82
N LYS A 42 51.77 -19.58 -12.11
CA LYS A 42 50.36 -19.93 -12.21
C LYS A 42 49.81 -19.50 -13.56
N GLY A 43 49.04 -20.39 -14.18
CA GLY A 43 48.32 -20.10 -15.41
C GLY A 43 47.26 -19.00 -15.20
N ILE A 44 46.84 -18.38 -16.31
CA ILE A 44 45.76 -17.39 -16.31
C ILE A 44 44.50 -18.06 -15.75
N GLN A 45 43.85 -17.42 -14.78
CA GLN A 45 42.59 -17.91 -14.23
C GLN A 45 41.52 -17.94 -15.32
N THR A 46 40.80 -19.06 -15.42
CA THR A 46 39.73 -19.20 -16.41
C THR A 46 38.66 -18.14 -16.14
N PRO A 47 38.29 -17.30 -17.12
CA PRO A 47 37.25 -16.30 -16.93
C PRO A 47 35.92 -16.93 -16.50
N ALA A 48 35.20 -16.31 -15.57
CA ALA A 48 33.98 -16.85 -14.98
C ALA A 48 32.89 -17.21 -16.02
N HIS A 49 32.77 -16.44 -17.10
CA HIS A 49 31.81 -16.69 -18.17
C HIS A 49 32.11 -17.94 -19.02
N VAL A 50 33.36 -18.42 -19.00
CA VAL A 50 33.78 -19.68 -19.66
C VAL A 50 33.41 -20.86 -18.78
N GLN A 51 33.63 -20.72 -17.46
CA GLN A 51 33.25 -21.73 -16.47
C GLN A 51 31.71 -21.85 -16.36
N HIS A 52 31.01 -20.72 -16.42
CA HIS A 52 29.57 -20.62 -16.19
C HIS A 52 28.91 -19.88 -17.36
N LYS A 53 28.09 -20.60 -18.15
CA LYS A 53 27.32 -20.01 -19.25
C LYS A 53 26.09 -19.27 -18.71
N LEU A 54 26.30 -18.13 -18.04
CA LEU A 54 25.26 -17.40 -17.29
C LEU A 54 24.01 -17.11 -18.14
N LYS A 55 24.18 -16.68 -19.41
CA LYS A 55 23.04 -16.44 -20.32
C LYS A 55 22.22 -17.70 -20.61
N LYS A 56 22.86 -18.86 -20.67
CA LYS A 56 22.17 -20.14 -20.87
C LYS A 56 21.33 -20.48 -19.64
N VAL A 57 21.88 -20.26 -18.43
CA VAL A 57 21.18 -20.48 -17.16
C VAL A 57 19.96 -19.57 -17.07
N GLN A 58 20.12 -18.27 -17.34
CA GLN A 58 19.02 -17.30 -17.36
C GLN A 58 17.90 -17.71 -18.32
N LEU A 59 18.21 -18.06 -19.57
CA LEU A 59 17.20 -18.50 -20.54
C LEU A 59 16.47 -19.77 -20.10
N GLN A 60 17.16 -20.67 -19.39
CA GLN A 60 16.56 -21.88 -18.85
C GLN A 60 15.61 -21.55 -17.69
N GLU A 61 15.98 -20.64 -16.80
CA GLU A 61 15.11 -20.14 -15.72
C GLU A 61 13.86 -19.44 -16.26
N GLU A 62 14.01 -18.55 -17.24
CA GLU A 62 12.89 -17.87 -17.89
C GLU A 62 11.92 -18.88 -18.54
N ARG A 63 12.46 -19.89 -19.24
CA ARG A 63 11.65 -20.98 -19.81
C ARG A 63 10.93 -21.78 -18.74
N MET A 64 11.60 -22.13 -17.64
CA MET A 64 10.99 -22.86 -16.52
C MET A 64 9.88 -22.05 -15.86
N SER A 65 10.08 -20.74 -15.65
CA SER A 65 9.06 -19.85 -15.09
C SER A 65 7.78 -19.78 -15.96
N ILE A 66 7.93 -19.78 -17.28
CA ILE A 66 6.78 -19.83 -18.21
C ILE A 66 6.05 -21.17 -18.04
N ILE A 67 6.78 -22.28 -18.07
CA ILE A 67 6.21 -23.63 -17.92
C ILE A 67 5.48 -23.77 -16.57
N GLU A 68 6.07 -23.29 -15.48
CA GLU A 68 5.47 -23.36 -14.14
C GLU A 68 4.17 -22.55 -14.06
N ARG A 69 4.16 -21.32 -14.60
CA ARG A 69 2.95 -20.49 -14.66
C ARG A 69 1.85 -21.18 -15.47
N ASP A 70 2.19 -21.74 -16.62
CA ASP A 70 1.24 -22.42 -17.50
C ASP A 70 0.72 -23.71 -16.84
N ASN A 71 1.59 -24.48 -16.19
CA ASN A 71 1.22 -25.68 -15.43
C ASN A 71 0.29 -25.33 -14.26
N HIS A 72 0.56 -24.24 -13.55
CA HIS A 72 -0.34 -23.78 -12.49
C HIS A 72 -1.71 -23.38 -13.05
N LEU A 73 -1.75 -22.63 -14.15
CA LEU A 73 -3.01 -22.24 -14.78
C LEU A 73 -3.80 -23.47 -15.26
N LEU A 74 -3.12 -24.43 -15.89
CA LEU A 74 -3.70 -25.70 -16.31
C LEU A 74 -4.24 -26.50 -15.13
N ALA A 75 -3.47 -26.66 -14.06
CA ALA A 75 -3.89 -27.36 -12.85
C ALA A 75 -5.12 -26.70 -12.21
N SER A 76 -5.15 -25.36 -12.15
CA SER A 76 -6.30 -24.60 -11.64
C SER A 76 -7.55 -24.84 -12.50
N ARG A 77 -7.42 -24.82 -13.83
CA ARG A 77 -8.52 -25.11 -14.76
C ARG A 77 -9.01 -26.55 -14.63
N LEU A 78 -8.10 -27.52 -14.55
CA LEU A 78 -8.44 -28.92 -14.33
C LEU A 78 -9.16 -29.10 -13.00
N SER A 79 -8.68 -28.47 -11.92
CA SER A 79 -9.35 -28.48 -10.62
C SER A 79 -10.76 -27.87 -10.68
N ALA A 80 -10.95 -26.78 -11.43
CA ALA A 80 -12.27 -26.20 -11.65
C ALA A 80 -13.19 -27.18 -12.39
N ILE A 81 -12.70 -27.84 -13.44
CA ILE A 81 -13.45 -28.85 -14.20
C ILE A 81 -13.80 -30.04 -13.33
N THR A 82 -12.85 -30.59 -12.56
CA THR A 82 -13.10 -31.77 -11.70
C THR A 82 -14.06 -31.46 -10.56
N ARG A 83 -14.05 -30.24 -10.01
CA ARG A 83 -15.04 -29.78 -9.02
C ARG A 83 -16.39 -29.47 -9.64
N SER A 84 -16.44 -29.06 -10.91
CA SER A 84 -17.69 -28.79 -11.60
C SER A 84 -18.47 -30.10 -11.82
N LYS A 85 -19.79 -30.06 -11.64
CA LYS A 85 -20.67 -31.24 -11.85
C LYS A 85 -20.88 -31.59 -13.34
N GLY A 86 -20.06 -31.06 -14.25
CA GLY A 86 -20.16 -31.33 -15.69
C GLY A 86 -21.40 -30.72 -16.37
N LEU A 87 -22.00 -29.67 -15.79
CA LEU A 87 -23.07 -28.93 -16.46
C LEU A 87 -22.48 -28.12 -17.62
N VAL A 88 -22.62 -28.65 -18.83
CA VAL A 88 -22.42 -27.90 -20.07
C VAL A 88 -23.71 -27.13 -20.32
N ASP A 89 -23.70 -25.82 -20.13
CA ASP A 89 -24.78 -24.98 -20.58
C ASP A 89 -24.65 -24.76 -22.10
N HIS A 90 -25.79 -24.65 -22.79
CA HIS A 90 -25.83 -24.32 -24.22
C HIS A 90 -25.81 -22.80 -24.45
N ARG A 91 -25.41 -22.02 -23.42
CA ARG A 91 -25.67 -20.58 -23.33
C ARG A 91 -24.34 -19.83 -23.24
N ASN A 92 -23.79 -19.51 -24.40
CA ASN A 92 -22.57 -18.71 -24.48
C ASN A 92 -22.83 -17.27 -24.01
N HIS A 93 -22.17 -16.89 -22.92
CA HIS A 93 -22.15 -15.52 -22.44
C HIS A 93 -21.16 -14.71 -23.28
N TYR A 94 -21.63 -14.14 -24.38
CA TYR A 94 -20.82 -13.20 -25.15
C TYR A 94 -20.87 -11.82 -24.50
N PRO A 95 -19.72 -11.28 -24.03
CA PRO A 95 -19.70 -9.90 -23.57
C PRO A 95 -20.09 -8.99 -24.74
N GLN A 96 -21.08 -8.13 -24.51
CA GLN A 96 -21.48 -7.14 -25.50
C GLN A 96 -20.39 -6.06 -25.58
N HIS A 97 -19.53 -6.16 -26.59
CA HIS A 97 -18.52 -5.14 -26.86
C HIS A 97 -19.15 -3.98 -27.62
N SER A 98 -19.17 -2.79 -27.01
CA SER A 98 -19.48 -1.55 -27.73
C SER A 98 -18.20 -0.99 -28.34
N LEU A 99 -18.23 -0.60 -29.62
CA LEU A 99 -17.14 0.14 -30.26
C LEU A 99 -16.79 1.44 -29.52
N ASN A 100 -17.73 1.99 -28.74
CA ASN A 100 -17.55 3.21 -27.97
C ASN A 100 -17.10 2.97 -26.52
N THR A 101 -16.77 1.73 -26.14
CA THR A 101 -16.40 1.40 -24.76
C THR A 101 -15.22 2.23 -24.27
N GLN A 102 -14.18 2.36 -25.09
CA GLN A 102 -12.98 3.13 -24.71
C GLN A 102 -13.31 4.62 -24.54
N LYS A 103 -13.99 5.21 -25.52
CA LYS A 103 -14.43 6.62 -25.45
C LYS A 103 -15.34 6.89 -24.25
N ARG A 104 -16.19 5.93 -23.86
CA ARG A 104 -17.05 6.03 -22.67
C ARG A 104 -16.21 5.99 -21.39
N LYS A 105 -15.22 5.10 -21.31
CA LYS A 105 -14.28 5.03 -20.17
C LYS A 105 -13.49 6.33 -20.03
N ASP A 106 -12.93 6.85 -21.11
CA ASP A 106 -12.16 8.10 -21.09
C ASP A 106 -13.04 9.29 -20.66
N LYS A 107 -14.27 9.37 -21.19
CA LYS A 107 -15.23 10.40 -20.79
C LYS A 107 -15.63 10.25 -19.31
N LEU A 108 -15.81 9.03 -18.82
CA LEU A 108 -16.12 8.77 -17.41
C LEU A 108 -14.96 9.23 -16.51
N LEU A 109 -13.72 8.93 -16.88
CA LEU A 109 -12.53 9.39 -16.14
C LEU A 109 -12.42 10.92 -16.15
N GLN A 110 -12.68 11.55 -17.30
CA GLN A 110 -12.69 13.01 -17.41
C GLN A 110 -13.74 13.63 -16.46
N VAL A 111 -14.99 13.17 -16.54
CA VAL A 111 -16.09 13.65 -15.68
C VAL A 111 -15.75 13.42 -14.21
N THR A 112 -15.16 12.26 -13.88
CA THR A 112 -14.76 11.95 -12.50
C THR A 112 -13.70 12.94 -12.00
N ASN A 113 -12.69 13.24 -12.80
CA ASN A 113 -11.64 14.21 -12.45
C ASN A 113 -12.20 15.62 -12.29
N GLU A 114 -13.08 16.04 -13.20
CA GLU A 114 -13.77 17.34 -13.13
C GLU A 114 -14.62 17.44 -11.86
N ASN A 115 -15.40 16.40 -11.56
CA ASN A 115 -16.21 16.32 -10.34
C ASN A 115 -15.33 16.37 -9.08
N GLN A 116 -14.20 15.65 -9.06
CA GLN A 116 -13.24 15.74 -7.95
C GLN A 116 -12.71 17.16 -7.77
N LYS A 117 -12.36 17.87 -8.84
CA LYS A 117 -11.92 19.27 -8.76
C LYS A 117 -13.02 20.19 -8.22
N ILE A 118 -14.27 19.99 -8.63
CA ILE A 118 -15.41 20.75 -8.12
C ILE A 118 -15.61 20.46 -6.63
N TYR A 119 -15.60 19.18 -6.25
CA TYR A 119 -15.71 18.75 -4.87
C TYR A 119 -14.65 19.40 -3.98
N GLN A 120 -13.39 19.40 -4.43
CA GLN A 120 -12.28 20.06 -3.71
C GLN A 120 -12.50 21.58 -3.58
N ARG A 121 -13.02 22.25 -4.61
CA ARG A 121 -13.37 23.69 -4.51
C ARG A 121 -14.47 23.93 -3.48
N ILE A 122 -15.52 23.10 -3.47
CA ILE A 122 -16.62 23.23 -2.50
C ILE A 122 -16.12 23.01 -1.08
N LEU A 123 -15.26 22.01 -0.87
CA LEU A 123 -14.69 21.73 0.44
C LEU A 123 -13.75 22.85 0.93
N THR A 124 -12.95 23.42 0.03
CA THR A 124 -11.97 24.46 0.39
C THR A 124 -12.61 25.83 0.54
N GLN A 125 -13.72 26.10 -0.16
CA GLN A 125 -14.45 27.35 -0.06
C GLN A 125 -15.12 27.45 1.32
N LYS A 126 -14.64 28.40 2.13
CA LYS A 126 -15.29 28.78 3.38
C LYS A 126 -16.60 29.51 3.07
N SER A 127 -17.57 29.42 3.96
CA SER A 127 -18.80 30.19 3.82
C SER A 127 -18.51 31.69 3.94
N ASP A 128 -18.92 32.47 2.94
CA ASP A 128 -18.87 33.94 2.98
C ASP A 128 -19.90 34.54 3.97
N TYR A 129 -20.79 33.69 4.49
CA TYR A 129 -21.77 34.05 5.51
C TYR A 129 -21.06 34.36 6.82
N ARG A 130 -20.71 35.63 7.03
CA ARG A 130 -20.26 36.14 8.33
C ARG A 130 -21.46 36.25 9.28
N ARG A 131 -21.85 35.09 9.84
CA ARG A 131 -23.03 34.91 10.71
C ARG A 131 -23.12 35.99 11.78
N GLU A 132 -22.01 36.31 12.42
CA GLU A 132 -21.92 37.34 13.46
C GLU A 132 -22.42 38.70 12.96
N LEU A 133 -22.00 39.14 11.76
CA LEU A 133 -22.47 40.42 11.21
C LEU A 133 -23.97 40.38 10.88
N TRP A 134 -24.48 39.25 10.43
CA TRP A 134 -25.89 39.09 10.10
C TRP A 134 -26.75 39.09 11.36
N GLU A 135 -26.26 38.50 12.45
CA GLU A 135 -26.92 38.53 13.76
C GLU A 135 -26.94 39.97 14.32
N ASP A 136 -25.82 40.70 14.23
CA ASP A 136 -25.74 42.10 14.64
C ASP A 136 -26.67 43.01 13.83
N ASP A 137 -26.67 42.86 12.51
CA ASP A 137 -27.54 43.64 11.64
C ASP A 137 -29.01 43.28 11.84
N TRP A 138 -29.31 42.00 12.05
CA TRP A 138 -30.65 41.57 12.42
C TRP A 138 -31.09 42.17 13.76
N GLU A 139 -30.20 42.24 14.75
CA GLU A 139 -30.50 42.86 16.04
C GLU A 139 -30.76 44.37 15.90
N LYS A 140 -29.95 45.08 15.09
CA LYS A 140 -30.18 46.50 14.78
C LYS A 140 -31.52 46.71 14.09
N VAL A 141 -31.85 45.88 13.10
CA VAL A 141 -33.14 45.94 12.39
C VAL A 141 -34.29 45.62 13.34
N LYS A 142 -34.11 44.64 14.24
CA LYS A 142 -35.09 44.29 15.27
C LYS A 142 -35.36 45.45 16.22
N ARG A 143 -34.31 46.10 16.75
CA ARG A 143 -34.45 47.30 17.59
C ARG A 143 -35.19 48.42 16.87
N ARG A 144 -34.75 48.80 15.66
CA ARG A 144 -35.43 49.83 14.84
C ARG A 144 -36.89 49.48 14.59
N ARG A 145 -37.18 48.20 14.34
CA ARG A 145 -38.53 47.71 14.08
C ARG A 145 -39.42 47.75 15.32
N ASP A 146 -38.87 47.56 16.51
CA ASP A 146 -39.58 47.70 17.77
C ASP A 146 -39.80 49.18 18.12
N ASP A 147 -38.83 50.05 17.84
CA ASP A 147 -38.94 51.51 18.03
C ASP A 147 -40.01 52.14 17.12
N VAL A 148 -40.11 51.68 15.86
CA VAL A 148 -41.12 52.14 14.89
C VAL A 148 -42.48 51.45 15.11
N ALA A 149 -42.54 50.38 15.92
CA ALA A 149 -43.78 49.66 16.13
C ALA A 149 -44.74 50.46 17.03
N ARG A 150 -45.96 50.70 16.52
CA ARG A 150 -47.04 51.33 17.29
C ARG A 150 -47.51 50.52 18.50
N TYR A 151 -47.26 49.20 18.51
CA TYR A 151 -47.65 48.28 19.57
C TYR A 151 -46.47 47.37 19.93
N PRO A 152 -46.25 47.07 21.23
CA PRO A 152 -45.12 46.26 21.68
C PRO A 152 -45.18 44.86 21.05
N ARG A 153 -44.10 44.45 20.39
CA ARG A 153 -43.97 43.10 19.82
C ARG A 153 -43.26 42.20 20.83
N GLY A 154 -43.87 41.05 21.12
CA GLY A 154 -43.42 40.15 22.20
C GLY A 154 -44.56 39.71 23.14
N VAL A 155 -45.73 40.35 23.07
CA VAL A 155 -46.96 39.85 23.72
C VAL A 155 -47.62 38.75 22.89
N THR A 156 -46.92 37.63 22.66
CA THR A 156 -47.62 36.43 22.21
C THR A 156 -48.31 35.76 23.40
N ASN A 157 -49.60 35.48 23.21
CA ASN A 157 -50.43 34.53 23.97
C ASN A 157 -50.91 34.96 25.37
N LYS A 158 -51.90 35.86 25.42
CA LYS A 158 -52.96 35.77 26.46
C LYS A 158 -54.38 35.71 25.91
N GLN A 159 -54.56 35.65 24.59
CA GLN A 159 -55.89 35.60 23.97
C GLN A 159 -55.89 34.63 22.79
N LYS A 160 -56.08 33.34 23.08
CA LYS A 160 -56.72 32.43 22.13
C LYS A 160 -57.81 31.68 22.87
N PRO A 161 -59.11 31.99 22.67
CA PRO A 161 -60.13 31.04 23.04
C PRO A 161 -59.98 29.80 22.14
N ALA A 162 -59.86 28.64 22.75
CA ALA A 162 -59.90 27.35 22.06
C ALA A 162 -61.29 27.18 21.42
N LYS A 163 -61.42 27.50 20.14
CA LYS A 163 -62.54 27.04 19.32
C LYS A 163 -62.02 26.00 18.34
N VAL A 164 -62.05 24.74 18.78
CA VAL A 164 -62.00 23.59 17.90
C VAL A 164 -63.36 23.49 17.21
N VAL A 165 -63.44 23.88 15.95
CA VAL A 165 -64.59 23.56 15.10
C VAL A 165 -64.33 22.18 14.51
N LYS A 166 -65.06 21.16 14.99
CA LYS A 166 -65.04 19.81 14.41
C LYS A 166 -65.87 19.83 13.13
N PHE A 167 -65.22 19.76 11.98
CA PHE A 167 -65.88 19.45 10.71
C PHE A 167 -66.05 17.92 10.61
N SER A 168 -67.30 17.44 10.67
CA SER A 168 -67.64 16.08 10.24
C SER A 168 -67.76 16.07 8.71
N GLY A 169 -66.63 15.88 8.03
CA GLY A 169 -66.53 15.79 6.58
C GLY A 169 -65.65 14.62 6.20
N ARG A 170 -66.29 13.55 5.72
CA ARG A 170 -65.76 12.30 5.19
C ARG A 170 -64.38 12.44 4.54
N SER A 171 -63.41 11.78 5.16
CA SER A 171 -62.05 11.61 4.68
C SER A 171 -62.03 10.85 3.36
N GLN A 172 -61.59 11.50 2.29
CA GLN A 172 -60.76 10.90 1.25
C GLN A 172 -59.83 11.99 0.70
N ARG A 173 -58.64 12.06 1.26
CA ARG A 173 -57.50 12.69 0.60
C ARG A 173 -56.31 11.77 0.76
N SER A 174 -55.97 11.15 -0.34
CA SER A 174 -54.89 10.19 -0.51
C SER A 174 -53.59 10.79 0.00
N SER A 175 -53.05 10.16 1.04
CA SER A 175 -51.67 10.32 1.50
C SER A 175 -50.84 9.31 0.68
N SER A 176 -50.15 9.78 -0.35
CA SER A 176 -49.02 9.05 -0.93
C SER A 176 -47.74 9.72 -0.47
N GLY A 177 -47.13 9.15 0.55
CA GLY A 177 -45.85 9.58 1.07
C GLY A 177 -45.25 8.49 1.94
N VAL A 178 -44.50 7.59 1.30
CA VAL A 178 -43.38 6.76 1.79
C VAL A 178 -42.67 6.36 0.48
N GLU A 179 -41.36 6.49 0.27
CA GLU A 179 -40.28 5.94 1.08
C GLU A 179 -39.01 6.79 1.09
N ASP A 180 -38.45 6.91 2.29
CA ASP A 180 -37.06 7.22 2.58
C ASP A 180 -36.15 6.15 1.97
N ASP A 181 -35.19 6.55 1.13
CA ASP A 181 -34.10 5.68 0.70
C ASP A 181 -32.97 5.79 1.73
N SER A 182 -32.98 4.86 2.68
CA SER A 182 -31.95 4.67 3.70
C SER A 182 -30.72 4.06 3.05
N TRP A 183 -29.63 4.82 3.00
CA TRP A 183 -28.32 4.36 2.55
C TRP A 183 -27.77 3.30 3.53
N GLU A 184 -27.86 2.03 3.16
CA GLU A 184 -27.18 0.93 3.84
C GLU A 184 -25.75 0.84 3.31
N THR A 185 -24.81 1.46 4.02
CA THR A 185 -23.38 1.19 3.86
C THR A 185 -23.09 -0.17 4.48
N THR A 186 -22.95 -1.21 3.67
CA THR A 186 -22.20 -2.40 4.10
C THR A 186 -20.72 -2.10 3.95
N GLU A 187 -20.10 -1.78 5.08
CA GLU A 187 -18.67 -1.94 5.30
C GLU A 187 -18.40 -3.46 5.35
N GLU A 188 -17.86 -4.02 4.27
CA GLU A 188 -17.09 -5.26 4.38
C GLU A 188 -15.61 -4.87 4.45
N GLU A 189 -15.10 -4.92 5.68
CA GLU A 189 -13.68 -5.05 5.96
C GLU A 189 -13.18 -6.38 5.39
N GLU A 190 -12.19 -6.33 4.50
CA GLU A 190 -11.29 -7.47 4.29
C GLU A 190 -9.89 -6.95 3.92
N GLU A 191 -9.04 -6.85 4.93
CA GLU A 191 -7.58 -7.04 4.84
C GLU A 191 -7.12 -7.71 6.14
N PRO A 192 -5.97 -8.42 6.18
CA PRO A 192 -5.06 -8.78 5.07
C PRO A 192 -5.00 -10.28 4.73
#